data_AF-A0AAE5RUY9-F1
#
_entry.id   AF-A0AAE5RUY9-F1
#
_cell.length_a   1.000
_cell.length_b   1.000
_cell.length_c   1.000
_cell.angle_alpha   90.00
_cell.angle_beta   90.00
_cell.angle_gamma   90.00
#
_symmetry.space_group_name_H-M   'P 1'
#
loop_
_entity.id
_entity.type
_entity.pdbx_description
1 polymer ?
#
loop_
_entity_poly.entity_id
_entity_poly.type
_entity_poly.pdbx_seq_one_letter_code
_entity_poly.pdbx_strand_id
1 'polypeptide(L)'
;MVRAAPRHKSRAIVQLGHLAFQAAIGRNGRTAFKREGDGKTPITSMPILYGFQRGERTGALKTPLAMYRTRFNMLWCDAPTDPNYNRLTKAPFKPSHEELQRQDGLYDVCLVLDWNITSRRRNLGSAIFMHMIRPGYEPTAGCVALHPRDMRRILPFLRKGRKIEVL
;
A
#
# COMPACT_ATOMS: atom_id res chain seq x y z
N MET A 1 -5.34 13.18 -0.10
CA MET A 1 -4.12 13.72 0.51
C MET A 1 -3.77 12.90 1.74
N VAL A 2 -2.48 12.72 2.04
CA VAL A 2 -1.94 12.05 3.23
C VAL A 2 -0.92 12.98 3.84
N ARG A 3 -1.16 13.40 5.09
CA ARG A 3 -0.23 14.26 5.84
C ARG A 3 0.18 13.57 7.14
N ALA A 4 1.39 13.82 7.62
CA ALA A 4 1.81 13.34 8.93
C ALA A 4 0.86 13.83 10.02
N ALA A 5 0.55 12.98 10.98
CA ALA A 5 -0.17 13.36 12.17
C ALA A 5 0.77 14.15 13.10
N PRO A 6 0.28 15.18 13.82
CA PRO A 6 1.10 15.89 14.78
C PRO A 6 1.72 14.95 15.82
N ARG A 7 2.98 15.23 16.21
CA ARG A 7 3.71 14.54 17.30
C ARG A 7 4.00 13.04 17.09
N HIS A 8 3.59 12.44 15.97
CA HIS A 8 3.81 11.02 15.69
C HIS A 8 4.34 10.81 14.26
N LYS A 9 5.67 10.61 14.14
CA LYS A 9 6.34 10.47 12.84
C LYS A 9 5.78 9.36 11.95
N SER A 10 5.25 8.29 12.54
CA SER A 10 4.72 7.13 11.83
C SER A 10 3.20 7.11 11.69
N ARG A 11 2.50 8.15 12.14
CA ARG A 11 1.05 8.29 11.98
C ARG A 11 0.75 9.36 10.94
N ALA A 12 -0.39 9.22 10.29
CA ALA A 12 -0.85 10.13 9.27
C ALA A 12 -2.36 10.37 9.37
N ILE A 13 -2.79 11.43 8.69
CA ILE A 13 -4.19 11.73 8.41
C ILE A 13 -4.37 11.63 6.91
N VAL A 14 -5.23 10.70 6.48
CA VAL A 14 -5.70 10.60 5.10
C VAL A 14 -6.95 11.46 4.97
N GLN A 15 -6.93 12.40 4.03
CA GLN A 15 -8.03 13.31 3.76
C GLN A 15 -8.62 13.06 2.37
N LEU A 16 -9.94 12.95 2.33
CA LEU A 16 -10.77 12.81 1.13
C LEU A 16 -11.92 13.81 1.20
N GLY A 17 -11.77 14.95 0.52
CA GLY A 17 -12.70 16.07 0.67
C GLY A 17 -12.72 16.58 2.12
N HIS A 18 -13.91 16.61 2.72
CA HIS A 18 -14.12 16.99 4.12
C HIS A 18 -13.89 15.83 5.11
N LEU A 19 -13.68 14.60 4.63
CA LEU A 19 -13.47 13.43 5.47
C LEU A 19 -11.99 13.28 5.82
N ALA A 20 -11.71 13.01 7.10
CA ALA A 20 -10.38 12.74 7.62
C ALA A 20 -10.34 11.37 8.33
N PHE A 21 -9.31 10.60 8.06
CA PHE A 21 -9.13 9.24 8.58
C PHE A 21 -7.72 9.11 9.15
N GLN A 22 -7.59 8.42 10.28
CA GLN A 22 -6.28 8.10 10.83
C GLN A 22 -5.63 6.97 10.03
N ALA A 23 -4.32 7.08 9.84
CA ALA A 23 -3.53 6.08 9.14
C ALA A 23 -2.17 5.87 9.81
N ALA A 24 -1.53 4.74 9.50
CA ALA A 24 -0.11 4.55 9.74
C ALA A 24 0.67 4.70 8.42
N ILE A 25 1.90 5.17 8.55
CA ILE A 25 2.88 5.33 7.48
C ILE A 25 4.20 4.69 7.92
N GLY A 26 5.26 4.86 7.12
CA GLY A 26 6.58 4.32 7.41
C GLY A 26 7.04 4.62 8.85
N ARG A 27 7.65 3.64 9.50
CA ARG A 27 8.26 3.77 10.86
C ARG A 27 9.21 4.95 11.01
N ASN A 28 9.85 5.35 9.92
CA ASN A 28 10.77 6.48 9.84
C ASN A 28 10.16 7.73 9.20
N GLY A 29 8.83 7.79 9.09
CA GLY A 29 8.08 8.91 8.55
C GLY A 29 8.02 8.93 7.04
N ARG A 30 8.15 10.12 6.44
CA ARG A 30 8.02 10.35 5.00
C ARG A 30 9.30 10.92 4.43
N THR A 31 9.56 10.73 3.14
CA THR A 31 10.75 11.31 2.50
C THR A 31 10.55 11.57 1.01
N ALA A 32 11.20 12.62 0.50
CA ALA A 32 11.35 12.83 -0.94
C ALA A 32 12.42 11.91 -1.57
N PHE A 33 13.35 11.38 -0.76
CA PHE A 33 14.50 10.57 -1.20
C PHE A 33 14.33 9.10 -0.78
N LYS A 34 13.24 8.48 -1.23
CA LYS A 34 12.88 7.11 -0.86
C LYS A 34 13.93 6.11 -1.36
N ARG A 35 14.31 5.17 -0.49
CA ARG A 35 15.22 4.05 -0.78
C ARG A 35 14.64 2.73 -0.27
N GLU A 36 15.13 1.61 -0.79
CA GLU A 36 14.74 0.30 -0.27
C GLU A 36 15.09 0.15 1.21
N GLY A 37 14.19 -0.45 2.00
CA GLY A 37 14.42 -0.71 3.42
C GLY A 37 14.46 0.51 4.36
N ASP A 38 14.37 1.74 3.86
CA ASP A 38 14.49 2.96 4.68
C ASP A 38 13.36 3.16 5.71
N GLY A 39 12.27 2.40 5.61
CA GLY A 39 11.13 2.49 6.51
C GLY A 39 10.31 3.76 6.34
N LYS A 40 10.39 4.46 5.19
CA LYS A 40 9.74 5.75 4.95
C LYS A 40 8.69 5.65 3.84
N THR A 41 7.61 6.43 3.97
CA THR A 41 6.62 6.61 2.91
C THR A 41 7.08 7.70 1.93
N PRO A 42 7.04 7.48 0.61
CA PRO A 42 7.51 8.48 -0.34
C PRO A 42 6.59 9.70 -0.39
N ILE A 43 7.16 10.91 -0.32
CA ILE A 43 6.48 12.19 -0.54
C ILE A 43 6.36 12.38 -2.05
N THR A 44 5.16 12.18 -2.58
CA THR A 44 4.86 12.27 -4.02
C THR A 44 3.34 12.19 -4.27
N SER A 45 2.94 12.40 -5.51
CA SER A 45 1.60 12.09 -6.02
C SER A 45 1.62 10.72 -6.70
N MET A 46 1.06 9.69 -6.07
CA MET A 46 0.98 8.33 -6.62
C MET A 46 -0.41 8.03 -7.19
N PRO A 47 -0.54 7.76 -8.49
CA PRO A 47 -1.75 7.15 -9.05
C PRO A 47 -2.06 5.79 -8.42
N ILE A 48 -3.33 5.52 -8.14
CA ILE A 48 -3.80 4.17 -7.81
C ILE A 48 -3.96 3.38 -9.12
N LEU A 49 -3.36 2.20 -9.20
CA LEU A 49 -3.38 1.38 -10.41
C LEU A 49 -4.56 0.40 -10.41
N TYR A 50 -4.66 -0.40 -9.36
CA TYR A 50 -5.67 -1.42 -9.11
C TYR A 50 -5.54 -1.90 -7.65
N GLY A 51 -6.36 -2.84 -7.21
CA GLY A 51 -6.20 -3.46 -5.91
C GLY A 51 -6.39 -4.97 -5.90
N PHE A 52 -6.08 -5.54 -4.75
CA PHE A 52 -6.30 -6.93 -4.40
C PHE A 52 -7.28 -7.00 -3.24
N GLN A 53 -8.11 -8.04 -3.23
CA GLN A 53 -9.04 -8.33 -2.14
C GLN A 53 -9.03 -9.81 -1.78
N ARG A 54 -9.19 -10.11 -0.49
CA ARG A 54 -9.32 -11.48 0.00
C ARG A 54 -10.78 -11.92 0.05
N GLY A 55 -11.22 -12.61 -1.00
CA GLY A 55 -12.63 -12.96 -1.19
C GLY A 55 -13.33 -13.69 -0.03
N GLU A 56 -12.62 -14.45 0.79
CA GLU A 56 -13.21 -15.17 1.94
C GLU A 56 -13.41 -14.31 3.19
N ARG A 57 -12.62 -13.23 3.37
CA ARG A 57 -12.66 -12.38 4.58
C ARG A 57 -13.33 -11.03 4.32
N THR A 58 -13.31 -10.57 3.07
CA THR A 58 -13.95 -9.32 2.67
C THR A 58 -15.23 -9.63 1.92
N GLY A 59 -16.37 -9.26 2.52
CA GLY A 59 -17.64 -9.20 1.80
C GLY A 59 -17.57 -8.23 0.61
N ALA A 60 -18.66 -8.13 -0.16
CA ALA A 60 -18.70 -7.31 -1.38
C ALA A 60 -18.23 -5.86 -1.13
N LEU A 61 -17.08 -5.49 -1.72
CA LEU A 61 -16.56 -4.14 -1.68
C LEU A 61 -17.25 -3.31 -2.76
N LYS A 62 -17.83 -2.18 -2.38
CA LYS A 62 -18.36 -1.20 -3.34
C LYS A 62 -17.24 -0.29 -3.81
N THR A 63 -16.73 -0.51 -5.01
CA THR A 63 -15.69 0.34 -5.61
C THR A 63 -15.71 0.29 -7.14
N PRO A 64 -15.45 1.41 -7.83
CA PRO A 64 -15.21 1.41 -9.27
C PRO A 64 -13.75 1.07 -9.63
N LEU A 65 -12.86 0.89 -8.65
CA LEU A 65 -11.49 0.44 -8.87
C LEU A 65 -11.48 -1.06 -9.25
N ALA A 66 -10.64 -1.43 -10.21
CA ALA A 66 -10.43 -2.84 -10.52
C ALA A 66 -9.80 -3.57 -9.31
N MET A 67 -10.49 -4.60 -8.83
CA MET A 67 -10.06 -5.43 -7.69
C MET A 67 -9.88 -6.89 -8.12
N TYR A 68 -8.72 -7.46 -7.84
CA TYR A 68 -8.41 -8.86 -8.14
C TYR A 68 -8.45 -9.71 -6.87
N ARG A 69 -8.99 -10.93 -6.95
CA ARG A 69 -8.97 -11.86 -5.80
C ARG A 69 -7.54 -12.34 -5.55
N THR A 70 -7.06 -12.23 -4.31
CA THR A 70 -5.77 -12.80 -3.90
C THR A 70 -5.82 -14.32 -3.94
N ARG A 71 -4.69 -14.94 -4.31
CA ARG A 71 -4.46 -16.39 -4.28
C ARG A 71 -3.18 -16.68 -3.50
N PHE A 72 -3.07 -17.87 -2.96
CA PHE A 72 -1.97 -18.28 -2.09
C PHE A 72 -0.61 -18.24 -2.78
N ASN A 73 -0.59 -18.43 -4.11
CA ASN A 73 0.62 -18.42 -4.90
C ASN A 73 0.97 -17.04 -5.46
N MET A 74 0.24 -15.98 -5.14
CA MET A 74 0.55 -14.63 -5.64
C MET A 74 1.53 -13.93 -4.73
N LEU A 75 2.64 -13.50 -5.30
CA LEU A 75 3.77 -12.88 -4.60
C LEU A 75 4.09 -11.52 -5.22
N TRP A 76 4.70 -10.61 -4.48
CA TRP A 76 5.22 -9.35 -5.01
C TRP A 76 6.71 -9.26 -4.75
N CYS A 77 7.53 -9.28 -5.81
CA CYS A 77 8.97 -9.24 -5.68
C CYS A 77 9.44 -7.87 -5.15
N ASP A 78 10.19 -7.90 -4.04
CA ASP A 78 10.84 -6.73 -3.44
C ASP A 78 12.37 -6.81 -3.50
N ALA A 79 12.93 -7.85 -4.13
CA ALA A 79 14.36 -8.05 -4.33
C ALA A 79 14.93 -7.11 -5.42
N PRO A 80 15.78 -6.11 -5.09
CA PRO A 80 16.27 -5.14 -6.08
C PRO A 80 17.18 -5.73 -7.17
N THR A 81 17.82 -6.87 -6.89
CA THR A 81 18.71 -7.55 -7.83
C THR A 81 17.95 -8.40 -8.86
N ASP A 82 16.70 -8.75 -8.59
CA ASP A 82 15.91 -9.63 -9.45
C ASP A 82 15.32 -8.88 -10.65
N PRO A 83 15.24 -9.51 -11.85
CA PRO A 83 14.57 -8.91 -13.00
C PRO A 83 13.10 -8.57 -12.76
N ASN A 84 12.42 -9.27 -11.85
CA ASN A 84 11.02 -9.05 -11.49
C ASN A 84 10.82 -8.02 -10.38
N TYR A 85 11.86 -7.28 -9.98
CA TYR A 85 11.77 -6.27 -8.93
C TYR A 85 10.53 -5.35 -9.08
N ASN A 86 9.79 -5.21 -7.98
CA ASN A 86 8.54 -4.44 -7.88
C ASN A 86 7.46 -4.88 -8.88
N ARG A 87 7.28 -6.20 -9.05
CA ARG A 87 6.23 -6.83 -9.88
C ARG A 87 5.53 -7.94 -9.12
N LEU A 88 4.28 -8.18 -9.52
CA LEU A 88 3.55 -9.39 -9.19
C LEU A 88 4.24 -10.61 -9.84
N THR A 89 4.53 -11.61 -9.03
CA THR A 89 5.12 -12.90 -9.41
C THR A 89 4.26 -14.04 -8.84
N LYS A 90 4.68 -15.29 -9.06
CA LYS A 90 3.98 -16.47 -8.54
C LYS A 90 4.93 -17.45 -7.87
N ALA A 91 4.45 -18.14 -6.85
CA ALA A 91 5.16 -19.26 -6.25
C ALA A 91 5.27 -20.45 -7.23
N PRO A 92 6.37 -21.24 -7.18
CA PRO A 92 7.54 -21.03 -6.33
C PRO A 92 8.42 -19.88 -6.83
N PHE A 93 8.86 -19.00 -5.92
CA PHE A 93 9.74 -17.87 -6.21
C PHE A 93 10.77 -17.73 -5.07
N LYS A 94 12.06 -17.82 -5.41
CA LYS A 94 13.16 -17.83 -4.42
C LYS A 94 13.60 -16.44 -3.95
N PRO A 95 13.70 -15.41 -4.82
CA PRO A 95 14.09 -14.07 -4.38
C PRO A 95 13.12 -13.51 -3.33
N SER A 96 13.57 -12.50 -2.58
CA SER A 96 12.73 -11.80 -1.59
C SER A 96 11.41 -11.31 -2.21
N HIS A 97 10.33 -11.48 -1.45
CA HIS A 97 8.99 -11.12 -1.89
C HIS A 97 8.01 -10.94 -0.71
N GLU A 98 6.95 -10.18 -0.97
CA GLU A 98 5.74 -10.14 -0.16
C GLU A 98 4.74 -11.19 -0.62
N GLU A 99 4.08 -11.87 0.31
CA GLU A 99 2.91 -12.71 0.00
C GLU A 99 1.66 -11.84 -0.10
N LEU A 100 0.85 -11.98 -1.15
CA LEU A 100 -0.40 -11.22 -1.25
C LEU A 100 -1.54 -11.79 -0.41
N GLN A 101 -1.50 -13.07 -0.05
CA GLN A 101 -2.51 -13.70 0.81
C GLN A 101 -2.00 -13.91 2.24
N ARG A 102 -1.64 -12.81 2.92
CA ARG A 102 -1.08 -12.85 4.29
C ARG A 102 -2.08 -13.38 5.31
N GLN A 103 -1.61 -14.16 6.28
CA GLN A 103 -2.47 -14.68 7.36
C GLN A 103 -2.95 -13.57 8.32
N ASP A 104 -2.11 -12.55 8.55
CA ASP A 104 -2.37 -11.40 9.43
C ASP A 104 -3.43 -10.41 8.91
N GLY A 105 -3.94 -10.62 7.69
CA GLY A 105 -5.04 -9.84 7.12
C GLY A 105 -4.65 -8.44 6.64
N LEU A 106 -3.37 -8.06 6.68
CA LEU A 106 -2.95 -6.73 6.22
C LEU A 106 -3.32 -6.47 4.77
N TYR A 107 -3.30 -7.51 3.94
CA TYR A 107 -3.64 -7.46 2.52
C TYR A 107 -5.03 -8.04 2.21
N ASP A 108 -5.93 -8.07 3.21
CA ASP A 108 -7.34 -8.38 2.95
C ASP A 108 -7.96 -7.37 1.96
N VAL A 109 -7.52 -6.11 2.03
CA VAL A 109 -7.60 -5.13 0.93
C VAL A 109 -6.23 -4.49 0.76
N CYS A 110 -5.67 -4.57 -0.45
CA CYS A 110 -4.35 -4.02 -0.77
C CYS A 110 -4.39 -3.30 -2.12
N LEU A 111 -4.23 -1.97 -2.11
CA LEU A 111 -4.26 -1.14 -3.31
C LEU A 111 -2.84 -0.86 -3.78
N VAL A 112 -2.58 -1.15 -5.05
CA VAL A 112 -1.29 -0.93 -5.68
C VAL A 112 -1.17 0.54 -6.10
N LEU A 113 -0.19 1.22 -5.53
CA LEU A 113 0.14 2.60 -5.86
C LEU A 113 1.29 2.63 -6.85
N ASP A 114 1.24 3.53 -7.83
CA ASP A 114 2.34 3.71 -8.79
C ASP A 114 3.53 4.44 -8.16
N TRP A 115 4.15 3.79 -7.18
CA TRP A 115 5.49 4.13 -6.73
C TRP A 115 6.48 3.16 -7.35
N ASN A 116 7.37 3.68 -8.20
CA ASN A 116 8.44 2.90 -8.80
C ASN A 116 7.93 1.67 -9.60
N ILE A 117 6.70 1.72 -10.14
CA ILE A 117 6.09 0.64 -10.94
C ILE A 117 6.23 0.97 -12.43
N THR A 118 5.72 2.11 -12.89
CA THR A 118 5.77 2.45 -14.33
C THR A 118 7.22 2.61 -14.82
N SER A 119 8.08 3.27 -14.04
CA SER A 119 9.50 3.48 -14.34
C SER A 119 10.40 2.89 -13.25
N ARG A 120 10.46 1.55 -13.21
CA ARG A 120 11.20 0.79 -12.17
C ARG A 120 12.69 1.12 -12.16
N ARG A 121 13.17 1.50 -10.98
CA ARG A 121 14.59 1.67 -10.65
C ARG A 121 14.90 0.90 -9.39
N ARG A 122 15.95 0.08 -9.46
CA ARG A 122 16.43 -0.74 -8.34
C ARG A 122 16.73 0.13 -7.12
N ASN A 123 16.49 -0.40 -5.93
CA ASN A 123 16.78 0.23 -4.64
C ASN A 123 16.00 1.53 -4.33
N LEU A 124 15.00 1.91 -5.13
CA LEU A 124 14.17 3.10 -4.87
C LEU A 124 12.86 2.78 -4.13
N GLY A 125 12.78 1.64 -3.45
CA GLY A 125 11.58 1.18 -2.76
C GLY A 125 10.66 0.38 -3.67
N SER A 126 10.14 -0.72 -3.15
CA SER A 126 9.12 -1.56 -3.76
C SER A 126 7.90 -1.73 -2.84
N ALA A 127 6.86 -2.37 -3.36
CA ALA A 127 5.68 -2.80 -2.59
C ALA A 127 5.01 -1.67 -1.78
N ILE A 128 5.03 -0.43 -2.29
CA ILE A 128 4.33 0.69 -1.66
C ILE A 128 2.85 0.60 -2.00
N PHE A 129 2.08 0.13 -1.02
CA PHE A 129 0.65 -0.09 -1.14
C PHE A 129 -0.16 0.80 -0.20
N MET A 130 -1.47 0.84 -0.44
CA MET A 130 -2.44 1.24 0.58
C MET A 130 -3.19 0.01 1.08
N HIS A 131 -3.08 -0.32 2.36
CA HIS A 131 -3.58 -1.60 2.89
C HIS A 131 -4.21 -1.49 4.29
N MET A 132 -4.61 -2.61 4.88
CA MET A 132 -5.21 -2.64 6.22
C MET A 132 -4.16 -2.42 7.31
N ILE A 133 -4.52 -1.67 8.34
CA ILE A 133 -3.62 -1.36 9.45
C ILE A 133 -3.57 -2.48 10.49
N ARG A 134 -2.41 -2.63 11.15
CA ARG A 134 -2.30 -3.42 12.39
C ARG A 134 -3.00 -2.69 13.55
N PRO A 135 -3.54 -3.40 14.55
CA PRO A 135 -4.08 -2.80 15.77
C PRO A 135 -3.10 -1.79 16.40
N GLY A 136 -3.60 -0.73 17.03
CA GLY A 136 -2.75 0.28 17.69
C GLY A 136 -2.02 1.26 16.73
N TYR A 137 -2.28 1.18 15.42
CA TYR A 137 -1.60 2.00 14.40
C TYR A 137 -0.09 1.73 14.35
N GLU A 138 0.30 0.46 14.41
CA GLU A 138 1.71 0.09 14.22
C GLU A 138 2.24 0.59 12.86
N PRO A 139 3.49 1.05 12.83
CA PRO A 139 4.08 1.63 11.64
C PRO A 139 4.27 0.62 10.51
N THR A 140 4.32 1.11 9.26
CA THR A 140 4.62 0.30 8.07
C THR A 140 6.11 0.36 7.73
N ALA A 141 6.53 -0.41 6.72
CA ALA A 141 7.84 -0.26 6.08
C ALA A 141 7.89 0.88 5.03
N GLY A 142 6.76 1.52 4.73
CA GLY A 142 6.65 2.59 3.72
C GLY A 142 5.25 2.74 3.11
N CYS A 143 4.38 1.75 3.25
CA CYS A 143 2.98 1.80 2.84
C CYS A 143 2.14 2.83 3.61
N VAL A 144 0.94 3.11 3.11
CA VAL A 144 -0.11 3.83 3.84
C VAL A 144 -1.13 2.81 4.34
N ALA A 145 -1.33 2.71 5.65
CA ALA A 145 -2.24 1.72 6.21
C ALA A 145 -3.44 2.39 6.88
N LEU A 146 -4.65 1.88 6.61
CA LEU A 146 -5.92 2.43 7.08
C LEU A 146 -6.70 1.41 7.90
N HIS A 147 -7.53 1.90 8.81
CA HIS A 147 -8.47 1.04 9.51
C HIS A 147 -9.48 0.41 8.52
N PRO A 148 -9.88 -0.87 8.68
CA PRO A 148 -10.80 -1.53 7.74
C PRO A 148 -12.14 -0.82 7.55
N ARG A 149 -12.64 -0.15 8.60
CA ARG A 149 -13.85 0.70 8.52
C ARG A 149 -13.65 1.89 7.57
N ASP A 150 -12.48 2.51 7.61
CA ASP A 150 -12.18 3.72 6.83
C ASP A 150 -11.83 3.37 5.38
N MET A 151 -11.11 2.26 5.17
CA MET A 151 -10.91 1.70 3.83
C MET A 151 -12.25 1.49 3.11
N ARG A 152 -13.25 0.89 3.78
CA ARG A 152 -14.61 0.71 3.23
C ARG A 152 -15.31 2.02 2.86
N ARG A 153 -15.02 3.12 3.57
CA ARG A 153 -15.59 4.45 3.28
C ARG A 153 -14.89 5.15 2.12
N ILE A 154 -13.61 4.87 1.90
CA ILE A 154 -12.79 5.50 0.85
C ILE A 154 -12.97 4.78 -0.50
N LEU A 155 -13.03 3.45 -0.49
CA LEU A 155 -13.11 2.59 -1.68
C LEU A 155 -14.13 3.03 -2.75
N PRO A 156 -15.36 3.47 -2.41
CA PRO A 156 -16.34 3.93 -3.40
C PRO A 156 -15.86 5.13 -4.26
N PHE A 157 -14.89 5.90 -3.77
CA PHE A 157 -14.38 7.11 -4.43
C PHE A 157 -13.07 6.88 -5.19
N LEU A 158 -12.50 5.67 -5.10
CA LEU A 158 -11.25 5.31 -5.75
C LEU A 158 -11.51 4.71 -7.12
N ARG A 159 -10.76 5.18 -8.12
CA ARG A 159 -10.73 4.67 -9.49
C ARG A 159 -9.29 4.65 -9.99
N LYS A 160 -9.02 3.89 -11.05
CA LYS A 160 -7.71 3.87 -11.70
C LYS A 160 -7.27 5.30 -12.04
N GLY A 161 -6.02 5.65 -11.73
CA GLY A 161 -5.45 6.96 -11.98
C GLY A 161 -5.79 8.03 -10.92
N ARG A 162 -6.72 7.76 -9.98
CA ARG A 162 -6.94 8.66 -8.83
C ARG A 162 -5.64 8.74 -8.03
N LYS A 163 -5.19 9.96 -7.73
CA LYS A 163 -3.91 10.20 -7.08
C LYS A 163 -4.06 10.24 -5.55
N ILE A 164 -3.09 9.62 -4.88
CA ILE A 164 -2.82 9.81 -3.46
C ILE A 164 -1.62 10.73 -3.37
N GLU A 165 -1.85 11.94 -2.87
CA GLU A 165 -0.79 12.91 -2.60
C GLU A 165 -0.30 12.73 -1.17
N VAL A 166 0.94 12.31 -1.02
CA VAL A 166 1.65 12.28 0.26
C VAL A 166 2.46 13.55 0.36
N LEU A 167 2.13 14.41 1.33
CA LEU A 167 2.86 15.65 1.62
C LEU A 167 3.96 15.41 2.65
#